data_AF-A0AA43D6U7-F1
#
_entry.id   AF-A0AA43D6U7-F1
#
_cell.length_a   1.000
_cell.length_b   1.000
_cell.length_c   1.000
_cell.angle_alpha   90.00
_cell.angle_beta   90.00
_cell.angle_gamma   90.00
#
_symmetry.space_group_name_H-M   'P 1'
#
loop_
_entity.id
_entity.type
_entity.pdbx_description
1 polymer ?
#
loop_
_entity_poly.entity_id
_entity_poly.type
_entity_poly.pdbx_seq_one_letter_code
_entity_poly.pdbx_strand_id
1 'polypeptide(L)'
;MKTSKHAVKKKHSLRIIALFVLVILVAAGVLLYKNLNGLLSDALLKSFDATPVADVYELKFENLRLNFWKGNIRVFNVSLVPREKPLNDYPYINSSFRLTTHEIELESVEIRTLLKLNKLVLKKILIVRPEILVTLAGEKHIMLPFRDSTSVVSAEKNGSKKSIAAFLLSEFELVDASFHVTNAGQQREYNIRNFNISVSDLAVGHQPGQYLTSFQKVKLAIGTFDGDVRRGAISHLAFKDFNIGVDSLAFQLSLDTLTYQFHDFNINLDDLDIQTDDSLFHIAMKSFDLSYQSKNIRVKQISFKPKVSHEVLQKKFRFQHTEFSGSVGTLELRQVNFDSILYGQKLFIDEIALDSVSASIFKDKTKPIDSARRPDYQGQTVSAIRMPIRIKRVNLTNVQLENTERKPDSTYAKVNISKGALELKNVTNLSAKEGLVMKADAYINGKVRFDATLNFSYQTPGFTFQGEVKKFDLPDLNSLIQSYTP
;
A
#
# COMPACT_ATOMS: atom_id res chain seq x y z
N MET A 1 82.98 -28.02 -37.36
CA MET A 1 82.94 -27.45 -36.00
C MET A 1 82.30 -26.06 -36.09
N LYS A 2 81.17 -25.85 -35.40
CA LYS A 2 80.58 -24.61 -34.81
C LYS A 2 80.90 -23.23 -35.44
N THR A 3 80.03 -22.23 -35.59
CA THR A 3 78.59 -21.99 -35.31
C THR A 3 78.23 -20.59 -35.87
N SER A 4 76.98 -20.46 -36.31
CA SER A 4 76.22 -19.26 -36.70
C SER A 4 76.33 -18.02 -35.78
N LYS A 5 76.43 -16.81 -36.39
CA LYS A 5 76.08 -15.51 -35.79
C LYS A 5 75.44 -14.56 -36.81
N HIS A 6 74.21 -14.85 -37.24
CA HIS A 6 73.34 -13.85 -37.91
C HIS A 6 71.88 -14.04 -37.47
N ALA A 7 71.56 -13.64 -36.22
CA ALA A 7 70.19 -13.66 -35.73
C ALA A 7 69.95 -12.67 -34.57
N VAL A 8 70.20 -11.36 -34.76
CA VAL A 8 69.87 -10.35 -33.72
C VAL A 8 69.09 -9.13 -34.24
N LYS A 9 69.16 -8.75 -35.52
CA LYS A 9 68.46 -7.55 -36.01
C LYS A 9 66.97 -7.70 -36.37
N LYS A 10 66.44 -8.92 -36.52
CA LYS A 10 65.03 -9.17 -36.95
C LYS A 10 64.00 -9.17 -35.80
N LYS A 11 64.45 -9.30 -34.54
CA LYS A 11 63.57 -9.46 -33.36
C LYS A 11 63.08 -8.13 -32.77
N HIS A 12 63.85 -7.04 -32.96
CA HIS A 12 63.47 -5.70 -32.52
C HIS A 12 62.42 -5.05 -33.43
N SER A 13 62.48 -5.25 -34.74
CA SER A 13 61.48 -4.71 -35.68
C SER A 13 60.10 -5.37 -35.51
N LEU A 14 60.04 -6.68 -35.25
CA LEU A 14 58.77 -7.37 -34.96
C LEU A 14 58.08 -6.86 -33.70
N ARG A 15 58.85 -6.51 -32.66
CA ARG A 15 58.30 -5.94 -31.40
C ARG A 15 57.75 -4.54 -31.61
N ILE A 16 58.41 -3.73 -32.43
CA ILE A 16 57.96 -2.37 -32.78
C ILE A 16 56.68 -2.45 -33.64
N ILE A 17 56.62 -3.37 -34.60
CA ILE A 17 55.42 -3.60 -35.43
C ILE A 17 54.25 -4.10 -34.57
N ALA A 18 54.50 -5.05 -33.65
CA ALA A 18 53.47 -5.55 -32.74
C ALA A 18 52.95 -4.46 -31.79
N LEU A 19 53.83 -3.58 -31.29
CA LEU A 19 53.46 -2.44 -30.46
C LEU A 19 52.62 -1.41 -31.25
N PHE A 20 52.98 -1.16 -32.50
CA PHE A 20 52.25 -0.23 -33.38
C PHE A 20 50.86 -0.75 -33.74
N VAL A 21 50.73 -2.05 -34.04
CA VAL A 21 49.44 -2.72 -34.27
C VAL A 21 48.58 -2.71 -33.01
N LEU A 22 49.17 -2.91 -31.83
CA LEU A 22 48.45 -2.81 -30.56
C LEU A 22 47.94 -1.38 -30.31
N VAL A 23 48.75 -0.36 -30.56
CA VAL A 23 48.35 1.05 -30.43
C VAL A 23 47.25 1.41 -31.43
N ILE A 24 47.30 0.90 -32.67
CA ILE A 24 46.23 1.08 -33.66
C ILE A 24 44.96 0.34 -33.24
N LEU A 25 45.05 -0.88 -32.71
CA LEU A 25 43.89 -1.64 -32.21
C LEU A 25 43.29 -1.00 -30.97
N VAL A 26 44.11 -0.38 -30.11
CA VAL A 26 43.66 0.40 -28.95
C VAL A 26 43.02 1.70 -29.41
N ALA A 27 43.64 2.43 -30.34
CA ALA A 27 43.09 3.68 -30.88
C ALA A 27 41.81 3.45 -31.71
N ALA A 28 41.79 2.43 -32.57
CA ALA A 28 40.62 1.97 -33.29
C ALA A 28 39.57 1.44 -32.32
N GLY A 29 39.98 0.73 -31.26
CA GLY A 29 39.10 0.28 -30.19
C GLY A 29 38.46 1.45 -29.44
N VAL A 30 39.21 2.51 -29.13
CA VAL A 30 38.72 3.74 -28.49
C VAL A 30 37.82 4.54 -29.43
N LEU A 31 38.17 4.64 -30.72
CA LEU A 31 37.35 5.31 -31.75
C LEU A 31 36.04 4.54 -31.99
N LEU A 32 36.10 3.21 -32.13
CA LEU A 32 34.94 2.33 -32.22
C LEU A 32 34.07 2.43 -30.96
N TYR A 33 34.69 2.45 -29.78
CA TYR A 33 33.99 2.63 -28.51
C TYR A 33 33.23 3.96 -28.44
N LYS A 34 33.91 5.08 -28.76
CA LYS A 34 33.29 6.41 -28.77
C LYS A 34 32.19 6.53 -29.83
N ASN A 35 32.42 6.03 -31.04
CA ASN A 35 31.45 6.09 -32.13
C ASN A 35 30.23 5.20 -31.85
N LEU A 36 30.45 4.02 -31.24
CA LEU A 36 29.37 3.11 -30.89
C LEU A 36 28.47 3.68 -29.80
N ASN A 37 29.02 4.39 -28.81
CA ASN A 37 28.19 5.07 -27.82
C ASN A 37 27.24 6.08 -28.50
N GLY A 38 27.71 6.87 -29.48
CA GLY A 38 26.84 7.77 -30.24
C GLY A 38 25.74 7.03 -31.01
N LEU A 39 26.09 5.96 -31.72
CA LEU A 39 25.11 5.14 -32.45
C LEU A 39 24.06 4.49 -31.52
N LEU A 40 24.48 4.05 -30.33
CA LEU A 40 23.59 3.51 -29.31
C LEU A 40 22.68 4.60 -28.73
N SER A 41 23.19 5.81 -28.54
CA SER A 41 22.38 6.95 -28.07
C SER A 41 21.26 7.22 -29.05
N ASP A 42 21.62 7.36 -30.33
CA ASP A 42 20.67 7.63 -31.41
C ASP A 42 19.66 6.49 -31.56
N ALA A 43 20.10 5.24 -31.48
CA ALA A 43 19.22 4.08 -31.58
C ALA A 43 18.25 3.99 -30.39
N LEU A 44 18.71 4.32 -29.17
CA LEU A 44 17.87 4.33 -27.97
C LEU A 44 16.84 5.46 -28.00
N LEU A 45 17.25 6.67 -28.39
CA LEU A 45 16.34 7.79 -28.60
C LEU A 45 15.31 7.50 -29.70
N LYS A 46 15.73 6.97 -30.85
CA LYS A 46 14.81 6.54 -31.92
C LYS A 46 13.85 5.45 -31.46
N SER A 47 14.31 4.50 -30.64
CA SER A 47 13.45 3.48 -30.06
C SER A 47 12.41 4.09 -29.11
N PHE A 48 12.76 5.13 -28.35
CA PHE A 48 11.82 5.86 -27.50
C PHE A 48 10.84 6.71 -28.32
N ASP A 49 11.33 7.45 -29.31
CA ASP A 49 10.54 8.33 -30.19
C ASP A 49 9.49 7.57 -31.00
N ALA A 50 9.74 6.28 -31.26
CA ALA A 50 8.80 5.37 -31.88
C ALA A 50 7.60 5.03 -30.99
N THR A 51 7.60 5.36 -29.70
CA THR A 51 6.49 5.09 -28.76
C THR A 51 5.51 6.25 -28.68
N PRO A 52 4.23 6.01 -28.31
CA PRO A 52 3.27 7.08 -28.02
C PRO A 52 3.69 7.97 -26.84
N VAL A 53 4.50 7.47 -25.90
CA VAL A 53 4.99 8.25 -24.76
C VAL A 53 5.79 9.46 -25.24
N ALA A 54 6.55 9.32 -26.32
CA ALA A 54 7.36 10.40 -26.88
C ALA A 54 6.53 11.56 -27.47
N ASP A 55 5.23 11.37 -27.68
CA ASP A 55 4.34 12.46 -28.09
C ASP A 55 4.12 13.47 -26.97
N VAL A 56 4.14 13.03 -25.72
CA VAL A 56 3.85 13.89 -24.55
C VAL A 56 5.04 14.06 -23.61
N TYR A 57 6.05 13.20 -23.71
CA TYR A 57 7.28 13.29 -22.94
C TYR A 57 8.51 13.38 -23.83
N GLU A 58 9.55 13.99 -23.29
CA GLU A 58 10.87 14.05 -23.87
C GLU A 58 11.85 13.29 -22.97
N LEU A 59 12.58 12.34 -23.56
CA LEU A 59 13.66 11.62 -22.91
C LEU A 59 15.00 12.29 -23.22
N LYS A 60 15.77 12.62 -22.19
CA LYS A 60 17.15 13.15 -22.30
C LYS A 60 18.08 12.34 -21.42
N PHE A 61 19.34 12.24 -21.83
CA PHE A 61 20.43 11.70 -21.03
C PHE A 61 21.75 12.27 -21.54
N GLU A 62 22.77 12.34 -20.68
CA GLU A 62 24.06 12.95 -21.04
C GLU A 62 24.96 12.00 -21.83
N ASN A 63 25.06 10.76 -21.37
CA ASN A 63 25.94 9.77 -21.97
C ASN A 63 25.47 8.36 -21.65
N LEU A 64 25.95 7.39 -22.44
CA LEU A 64 25.80 5.97 -22.13
C LEU A 64 27.13 5.24 -22.22
N ARG A 65 27.23 4.10 -21.51
CA ARG A 65 28.39 3.21 -21.54
C ARG A 65 27.94 1.78 -21.77
N LEU A 66 28.52 1.14 -22.78
CA LEU A 66 28.33 -0.28 -23.06
C LEU A 66 29.40 -1.13 -22.36
N ASN A 67 28.96 -2.20 -21.69
CA ASN A 67 29.78 -3.36 -21.37
C ASN A 67 29.54 -4.46 -22.42
N PHE A 68 30.44 -4.56 -23.39
CA PHE A 68 30.31 -5.44 -24.56
C PHE A 68 30.17 -6.91 -24.20
N TRP A 69 30.84 -7.38 -23.15
CA TRP A 69 30.85 -8.80 -22.79
C TRP A 69 29.52 -9.27 -22.18
N LYS A 70 28.81 -8.37 -21.49
CA LYS A 70 27.54 -8.67 -20.84
C LYS A 70 26.31 -8.13 -21.60
N GLY A 71 26.53 -7.25 -22.58
CA GLY A 71 25.46 -6.50 -23.23
C GLY A 71 24.80 -5.47 -22.31
N ASN A 72 25.46 -5.05 -21.22
CA ASN A 72 24.88 -4.09 -20.29
C ASN A 72 25.11 -2.67 -20.80
N ILE A 73 24.04 -1.87 -20.86
CA ILE A 73 24.10 -0.45 -21.15
C ILE A 73 23.77 0.31 -19.87
N ARG A 74 24.67 1.21 -19.47
CA ARG A 74 24.39 2.20 -18.43
C ARG A 74 24.14 3.55 -19.06
N VAL A 75 23.02 4.17 -18.72
CA VAL A 75 22.60 5.48 -19.21
C VAL A 75 22.66 6.46 -18.04
N PHE A 76 23.40 7.56 -18.21
CA PHE A 76 23.71 8.49 -17.13
C PHE A 76 22.92 9.80 -17.26
N ASN A 77 22.54 10.34 -16.10
CA ASN A 77 21.83 11.62 -15.96
C ASN A 77 20.59 11.67 -16.83
N VAL A 78 19.70 10.70 -16.63
CA VAL A 78 18.47 10.52 -17.41
C VAL A 78 17.38 11.43 -16.85
N SER A 79 16.68 12.12 -17.75
CA SER A 79 15.47 12.87 -17.44
C SER A 79 14.34 12.52 -18.41
N LEU A 80 13.16 12.24 -17.88
CA LEU A 80 11.93 12.11 -18.64
C LEU A 80 10.98 13.22 -18.18
N VAL A 81 10.70 14.17 -19.06
CA VAL A 81 9.95 15.39 -18.72
C VAL A 81 8.74 15.56 -19.64
N PRO A 82 7.62 16.13 -19.17
CA PRO A 82 6.50 16.47 -20.04
C PRO A 82 6.96 17.50 -21.07
N ARG A 83 6.51 17.38 -22.32
CA ARG A 83 6.70 18.39 -23.35
C ARG A 83 5.80 19.60 -23.04
N GLU A 84 6.29 20.80 -23.28
CA GLU A 84 5.46 22.02 -23.21
C GLU A 84 4.32 21.98 -24.24
N LYS A 85 4.59 21.40 -25.41
CA LYS A 85 3.62 21.15 -26.47
C LYS A 85 3.72 19.69 -26.90
N PRO A 86 2.69 18.87 -26.65
CA PRO A 86 2.62 17.52 -27.20
C PRO A 86 2.75 17.50 -28.72
N LEU A 87 3.36 16.45 -29.27
CA LEU A 87 3.45 16.24 -30.72
C LEU A 87 2.09 15.87 -31.33
N ASN A 88 1.22 15.24 -30.54
CA ASN A 88 -0.15 14.88 -30.87
C ASN A 88 -1.09 15.38 -29.78
N ASP A 89 -2.32 15.73 -30.14
CA ASP A 89 -3.33 16.19 -29.19
C ASP A 89 -3.96 15.00 -28.43
N TYR A 90 -3.94 15.10 -27.10
CA TYR A 90 -4.51 14.11 -26.19
C TYR A 90 -5.33 14.83 -25.11
N PRO A 91 -6.57 15.26 -25.43
CA PRO A 91 -7.38 16.13 -24.56
C PRO A 91 -7.75 15.48 -23.22
N TYR A 92 -7.61 14.16 -23.10
CA TYR A 92 -7.87 13.40 -21.88
C TYR A 92 -6.67 13.32 -20.91
N ILE A 93 -5.46 13.70 -21.34
CA ILE A 93 -4.28 13.73 -20.47
C ILE A 93 -4.37 15.00 -19.62
N ASN A 94 -4.44 14.83 -18.31
CA ASN A 94 -4.64 15.92 -17.36
C ASN A 94 -3.61 15.93 -16.23
N SER A 95 -2.78 14.90 -16.15
CA SER A 95 -1.78 14.72 -15.11
C SER A 95 -0.41 14.51 -15.76
N SER A 96 0.66 14.72 -15.01
CA SER A 96 2.02 14.56 -15.54
C SER A 96 3.01 14.14 -14.46
N PHE A 97 4.17 13.67 -14.89
CA PHE A 97 5.29 13.46 -13.99
C PHE A 97 6.61 13.92 -14.61
N ARG A 98 7.58 14.27 -13.78
CA ARG A 98 8.97 14.48 -14.16
C ARG A 98 9.79 13.44 -13.43
N LEU A 99 10.57 12.65 -14.17
CA LEU A 99 11.50 11.68 -13.61
C LEU A 99 12.93 12.12 -13.91
N THR A 100 13.78 12.12 -12.90
CA THR A 100 15.23 12.31 -13.04
C THR A 100 15.96 11.22 -12.29
N THR A 101 17.05 10.69 -12.85
CA THR A 101 17.90 9.71 -12.18
C THR A 101 19.34 9.85 -12.66
N HIS A 102 20.29 9.57 -11.77
CA HIS A 102 21.70 9.56 -12.13
C HIS A 102 22.04 8.40 -13.07
N GLU A 103 21.38 7.25 -12.94
CA GLU A 103 21.76 6.04 -13.65
C GLU A 103 20.57 5.10 -13.89
N ILE A 104 20.45 4.66 -15.14
CA ILE A 104 19.62 3.51 -15.53
C ILE A 104 20.55 2.43 -16.09
N GLU A 105 20.46 1.22 -15.55
CA GLU A 105 21.13 0.04 -16.10
C GLU A 105 20.13 -0.82 -16.88
N LEU A 106 20.52 -1.14 -18.11
CA LEU A 106 19.82 -2.06 -19.01
C LEU A 106 20.71 -3.28 -19.16
N GLU A 107 20.31 -4.43 -18.64
CA GLU A 107 21.12 -5.65 -18.69
C GLU A 107 20.77 -6.54 -19.89
N SER A 108 21.80 -7.16 -20.47
CA SER A 108 21.66 -8.11 -21.58
C SER A 108 20.88 -7.54 -22.77
N VAL A 109 21.21 -6.31 -23.19
CA VAL A 109 20.61 -5.65 -24.34
C VAL A 109 21.04 -6.34 -25.63
N GLU A 110 20.10 -6.66 -26.52
CA GLU A 110 20.39 -7.13 -27.87
C GLU A 110 20.89 -5.97 -28.76
N ILE A 111 22.19 -5.67 -28.65
CA ILE A 111 22.82 -4.52 -29.33
C ILE A 111 22.58 -4.51 -30.84
N ARG A 112 22.64 -5.67 -31.51
CA ARG A 112 22.40 -5.77 -32.96
C ARG A 112 20.96 -5.40 -33.33
N THR A 113 20.01 -5.85 -32.53
CA THR A 113 18.58 -5.58 -32.69
C THR A 113 18.29 -4.09 -32.47
N LEU A 114 18.89 -3.50 -31.43
CA LEU A 114 18.79 -2.07 -31.15
C LEU A 114 19.33 -1.22 -32.32
N LEU A 115 20.55 -1.48 -32.79
CA LEU A 115 21.19 -0.67 -33.82
C LEU A 115 20.55 -0.82 -35.22
N LYS A 116 20.09 -2.03 -35.58
CA LYS A 116 19.53 -2.28 -36.92
C LYS A 116 18.04 -2.00 -37.01
N LEU A 117 17.29 -2.29 -35.95
CA LEU A 117 15.82 -2.26 -35.97
C LEU A 117 15.23 -1.14 -35.10
N ASN A 118 16.06 -0.40 -34.36
CA ASN A 118 15.63 0.55 -33.32
C ASN A 118 14.63 -0.11 -32.36
N LYS A 119 14.87 -1.38 -32.02
CA LYS A 119 14.03 -2.18 -31.12
C LYS A 119 14.86 -2.54 -29.89
N LEU A 120 14.42 -2.06 -28.73
CA LEU A 120 15.03 -2.39 -27.47
C LEU A 120 14.55 -3.77 -26.98
N VAL A 121 15.47 -4.73 -26.87
CA VAL A 121 15.22 -6.06 -26.30
C VAL A 121 16.29 -6.29 -25.23
N LEU A 122 15.89 -6.63 -24.01
CA LEU A 122 16.81 -6.74 -22.87
C LEU A 122 16.25 -7.67 -21.78
N LYS A 123 17.06 -8.02 -20.78
CA LYS A 123 16.60 -8.89 -19.68
C LYS A 123 16.04 -8.10 -18.49
N LYS A 124 16.78 -7.07 -18.03
CA LYS A 124 16.50 -6.33 -16.80
C LYS A 124 16.65 -4.82 -16.97
N ILE A 125 15.67 -4.05 -16.49
CA ILE A 125 15.82 -2.60 -16.29
C ILE A 125 16.00 -2.36 -14.79
N LEU A 126 17.06 -1.66 -14.42
CA LEU A 126 17.32 -1.19 -13.07
C LEU A 126 17.41 0.34 -13.07
N ILE A 127 16.55 0.98 -12.29
CA ILE A 127 16.54 2.44 -12.09
C ILE A 127 16.87 2.72 -10.63
N VAL A 128 17.99 3.40 -10.36
CA VAL A 128 18.47 3.64 -9.00
C VAL A 128 18.27 5.09 -8.59
N ARG A 129 17.72 5.30 -7.41
CA ARG A 129 17.48 6.60 -6.77
C ARG A 129 16.86 7.65 -7.71
N PRO A 130 15.77 7.33 -8.43
CA PRO A 130 15.08 8.36 -9.20
C PRO A 130 14.31 9.31 -8.30
N GLU A 131 14.29 10.57 -8.69
CA GLU A 131 13.41 11.59 -8.15
C GLU A 131 12.24 11.78 -9.12
N ILE A 132 11.02 11.61 -8.62
CA ILE A 132 9.80 11.74 -9.40
C ILE A 132 8.93 12.85 -8.82
N LEU A 133 8.70 13.90 -9.60
CA LEU A 133 7.69 14.91 -9.30
C LEU A 133 6.40 14.55 -10.03
N VAL A 134 5.29 14.39 -9.32
CA VAL A 134 4.00 14.02 -9.91
C VAL A 134 3.01 15.16 -9.70
N THR A 135 2.35 15.58 -10.78
CA THR A 135 1.27 16.56 -10.74
C THR A 135 -0.02 15.88 -11.18
N LEU A 136 -0.96 15.74 -10.25
CA LEU A 136 -2.27 15.14 -10.48
C LEU A 136 -3.32 16.22 -10.71
N ALA A 137 -4.12 16.07 -11.75
CA ALA A 137 -5.32 16.87 -11.97
C ALA A 137 -6.51 16.00 -12.40
N GLY A 138 -7.71 16.59 -12.33
CA GLY A 138 -8.98 15.91 -12.59
C GLY A 138 -9.31 14.81 -11.57
N GLU A 139 -10.44 14.13 -11.78
CA GLU A 139 -10.84 12.96 -10.97
C GLU A 139 -10.15 11.68 -11.42
N LYS A 140 -9.91 11.55 -12.73
CA LYS A 140 -9.19 10.43 -13.33
C LYS A 140 -7.81 10.91 -13.75
N HIS A 141 -6.78 10.47 -13.05
CA HIS A 141 -5.41 10.90 -13.32
C HIS A 141 -4.84 10.15 -14.51
N ILE A 142 -4.78 10.81 -15.67
CA ILE A 142 -4.25 10.22 -16.90
C ILE A 142 -2.98 10.98 -17.28
N MET A 143 -1.86 10.25 -17.34
CA MET A 143 -0.53 10.81 -17.59
C MET A 143 0.08 10.36 -18.91
N LEU A 144 -0.44 9.28 -19.50
CA LEU A 144 0.10 8.65 -20.70
C LEU A 144 -1.02 8.49 -21.74
N PRO A 145 -0.70 8.56 -23.05
CA PRO A 145 -1.68 8.30 -24.10
C PRO A 145 -2.22 6.88 -24.03
N PHE A 146 -3.53 6.73 -24.23
CA PHE A 146 -4.13 5.42 -24.46
C PHE A 146 -3.86 4.97 -25.91
N ARG A 147 -3.90 3.66 -26.15
CA ARG A 147 -3.92 3.15 -27.53
C ARG A 147 -5.26 3.50 -28.15
N ASP A 148 -5.26 4.04 -29.36
CA ASP A 148 -6.46 4.07 -30.19
C ASP A 148 -6.70 2.66 -30.72
N SER A 149 -7.58 1.88 -30.07
CA SER A 149 -7.99 0.57 -30.55
C SER A 149 -9.04 0.64 -31.67
N THR A 150 -9.49 1.85 -32.02
CA THR A 150 -10.59 2.10 -32.96
C THR A 150 -10.14 2.68 -34.31
N SER A 151 -8.84 2.85 -34.55
CA SER A 151 -8.32 3.30 -35.84
C SER A 151 -8.42 2.21 -36.91
N VAL A 152 -9.64 1.93 -37.38
CA VAL A 152 -9.93 1.33 -38.70
C VAL A 152 -9.97 2.42 -39.79
N VAL A 153 -9.69 3.67 -39.44
CA VAL A 153 -9.75 4.78 -40.39
C VAL A 153 -8.35 5.28 -40.69
N SER A 154 -8.00 5.18 -41.97
CA SER A 154 -6.87 5.83 -42.66
C SER A 154 -5.47 5.36 -42.26
N ALA A 155 -5.14 4.13 -42.66
CA ALA A 155 -3.77 3.77 -43.02
C ALA A 155 -3.36 4.57 -44.27
N GLU A 156 -3.03 5.85 -44.10
CA GLU A 156 -2.23 6.65 -45.05
C GLU A 156 -2.03 8.07 -44.48
N LYS A 157 -1.16 8.18 -43.47
CA LYS A 157 -0.30 9.36 -43.23
C LYS A 157 0.74 9.03 -42.15
N ASN A 158 2.00 9.00 -42.58
CA ASN A 158 3.25 9.02 -41.82
C ASN A 158 3.41 8.07 -40.61
N GLY A 159 4.22 7.02 -40.80
CA GLY A 159 5.02 6.36 -39.76
C GLY A 159 4.28 5.96 -38.50
N SER A 160 3.53 4.86 -38.54
CA SER A 160 2.82 4.35 -37.35
C SER A 160 3.81 4.10 -36.20
N LYS A 161 3.64 4.85 -35.11
CA LYS A 161 4.39 4.68 -33.87
C LYS A 161 4.21 3.25 -33.36
N LYS A 162 5.32 2.57 -33.11
CA LYS A 162 5.33 1.18 -32.64
C LYS A 162 4.91 1.15 -31.16
N SER A 163 4.09 0.19 -30.79
CA SER A 163 3.62 0.05 -29.41
C SER A 163 4.78 -0.15 -28.42
N ILE A 164 4.62 0.34 -27.20
CA ILE A 164 5.48 0.06 -26.02
C ILE A 164 5.68 -1.46 -25.81
N ALA A 165 4.77 -2.31 -26.31
CA ALA A 165 4.86 -3.78 -26.27
C ALA A 165 6.05 -4.40 -27.04
N ALA A 166 6.92 -3.60 -27.66
CA ALA A 166 8.03 -4.11 -28.45
C ALA A 166 9.30 -4.45 -27.65
N PHE A 167 9.31 -4.32 -26.31
CA PHE A 167 10.41 -4.80 -25.49
C PHE A 167 9.99 -6.05 -24.70
N LEU A 168 10.74 -7.14 -24.87
CA LEU A 168 10.70 -8.28 -23.94
C LEU A 168 11.48 -7.84 -22.71
N LEU A 169 10.89 -7.95 -21.53
CA LEU A 169 11.52 -7.65 -20.24
C LEU A 169 11.20 -8.79 -19.29
N SER A 170 12.21 -9.38 -18.66
CA SER A 170 12.02 -10.43 -17.66
C SER A 170 11.98 -9.85 -16.25
N GLU A 171 12.72 -8.78 -16.00
CA GLU A 171 12.92 -8.22 -14.67
C GLU A 171 12.89 -6.69 -14.68
N PHE A 172 12.23 -6.09 -13.70
CA PHE A 172 12.22 -4.64 -13.50
C PHE A 172 12.53 -4.35 -12.03
N GLU A 173 13.50 -3.47 -11.80
CA GLU A 173 13.83 -2.96 -10.48
C GLU A 173 13.85 -1.44 -10.47
N LEU A 174 13.12 -0.88 -9.51
CA LEU A 174 13.17 0.50 -9.12
C LEU A 174 13.68 0.52 -7.68
N VAL A 175 14.83 1.16 -7.45
CA VAL A 175 15.51 1.12 -6.14
C VAL A 175 15.59 2.52 -5.56
N ASP A 176 15.18 2.68 -4.31
CA ASP A 176 15.26 3.91 -3.53
C ASP A 176 14.68 5.15 -4.24
N ALA A 177 13.56 4.99 -4.93
CA ALA A 177 12.87 6.11 -5.57
C ALA A 177 12.25 7.06 -4.52
N SER A 178 12.21 8.34 -4.86
CA SER A 178 11.49 9.35 -4.08
C SER A 178 10.43 10.02 -4.95
N PHE A 179 9.22 10.15 -4.41
CA PHE A 179 8.11 10.83 -5.06
C PHE A 179 7.72 12.06 -4.27
N HIS A 180 7.51 13.15 -4.98
CA HIS A 180 6.78 14.30 -4.48
C HIS A 180 5.53 14.45 -5.34
N VAL A 181 4.37 14.25 -4.73
CA VAL A 181 3.09 14.22 -5.45
C VAL A 181 2.23 15.38 -5.00
N THR A 182 1.75 16.15 -5.97
CA THR A 182 0.85 17.27 -5.76
C THR A 182 -0.46 17.03 -6.48
N ASN A 183 -1.57 17.29 -5.80
CA ASN A 183 -2.90 17.30 -6.40
C ASN A 183 -3.58 18.61 -6.03
N ALA A 184 -3.43 19.61 -6.90
CA ALA A 184 -3.94 20.95 -6.65
C ALA A 184 -5.47 20.98 -6.55
N GLY A 185 -6.17 20.18 -7.37
CA GLY A 185 -7.64 20.13 -7.38
C GLY A 185 -8.24 19.59 -6.08
N GLN A 186 -7.55 18.63 -5.43
CA GLN A 186 -7.97 18.06 -4.16
C GLN A 186 -7.25 18.65 -2.94
N GLN A 187 -6.35 19.61 -3.15
CA GLN A 187 -5.49 20.21 -2.11
C GLN A 187 -4.76 19.13 -1.28
N ARG A 188 -4.05 18.25 -1.98
CA ARG A 188 -3.29 17.17 -1.36
C ARG A 188 -1.84 17.20 -1.82
N GLU A 189 -0.95 16.89 -0.90
CA GLU A 189 0.48 16.81 -1.13
C GLU A 189 1.03 15.65 -0.31
N TYR A 190 1.84 14.80 -0.93
CA TYR A 190 2.45 13.68 -0.24
C TYR A 190 3.86 13.40 -0.76
N ASN A 191 4.70 13.00 0.17
CA ASN A 191 6.08 12.62 -0.05
C ASN A 191 6.24 11.13 0.22
N ILE A 192 6.89 10.44 -0.71
CA ILE A 192 7.22 9.02 -0.61
C ILE A 192 8.73 8.90 -0.73
N ARG A 193 9.40 8.22 0.20
CA ARG A 193 10.85 7.99 0.15
C ARG A 193 11.16 6.50 0.29
N ASN A 194 12.31 6.12 -0.25
CA ASN A 194 12.76 4.72 -0.30
C ASN A 194 11.70 3.80 -0.92
N PHE A 195 11.11 4.25 -2.03
CA PHE A 195 10.16 3.48 -2.78
C PHE A 195 10.90 2.47 -3.66
N ASN A 196 10.62 1.20 -3.48
CA ASN A 196 11.23 0.11 -4.22
C ASN A 196 10.15 -0.72 -4.91
N ILE A 197 10.38 -1.08 -6.17
CA ILE A 197 9.60 -2.10 -6.89
C ILE A 197 10.59 -3.13 -7.42
N SER A 198 10.26 -4.40 -7.24
CA SER A 198 10.91 -5.50 -7.92
C SER A 198 9.84 -6.38 -8.55
N VAL A 199 9.98 -6.65 -9.84
CA VAL A 199 9.13 -7.55 -10.60
C VAL A 199 10.04 -8.53 -11.33
N SER A 200 9.85 -9.83 -11.11
CA SER A 200 10.61 -10.88 -11.79
C SER A 200 9.73 -11.86 -12.55
N ASP A 201 10.35 -12.46 -13.57
CA ASP A 201 9.79 -13.54 -14.38
C ASP A 201 8.47 -13.14 -15.05
N LEU A 202 8.45 -11.92 -15.61
CA LEU A 202 7.34 -11.45 -16.42
C LEU A 202 7.18 -12.36 -17.65
N ALA A 203 6.06 -13.07 -17.70
CA ALA A 203 5.66 -13.84 -18.86
C ALA A 203 4.42 -13.19 -19.48
N VAL A 204 4.53 -12.79 -20.75
CA VAL A 204 3.40 -12.27 -21.53
C VAL A 204 3.06 -13.29 -22.60
N GLY A 205 1.87 -13.87 -22.50
CA GLY A 205 1.29 -14.75 -23.50
C GLY A 205 0.13 -14.07 -24.22
N HIS A 206 -0.05 -14.42 -25.49
CA HIS A 206 -1.22 -14.01 -26.27
C HIS A 206 -1.94 -15.24 -26.79
N GLN A 207 -3.25 -15.30 -26.54
CA GLN A 207 -4.16 -16.26 -27.16
C GLN A 207 -5.26 -15.47 -27.90
N PRO A 208 -5.92 -16.04 -28.93
CA PRO A 208 -7.01 -15.34 -29.61
C PRO A 208 -8.05 -14.81 -28.63
N GLY A 209 -8.21 -13.48 -28.56
CA GLY A 209 -9.17 -12.80 -27.67
C GLY A 209 -8.75 -12.71 -26.19
N GLN A 210 -7.55 -13.15 -25.81
CA GLN A 210 -7.09 -13.15 -24.42
C GLN A 210 -5.62 -12.72 -24.30
N TYR A 211 -5.37 -11.79 -23.39
CA TYR A 211 -4.03 -11.43 -22.94
C TYR A 211 -3.76 -12.10 -21.60
N LEU A 212 -2.71 -12.93 -21.55
CA LEU A 212 -2.26 -13.60 -20.35
C LEU A 212 -0.96 -12.93 -19.90
N THR A 213 -0.92 -12.45 -18.68
CA THR A 213 0.30 -11.88 -18.09
C THR A 213 0.52 -12.50 -16.74
N SER A 214 1.69 -13.10 -16.50
CA SER A 214 2.05 -13.63 -15.20
C SER A 214 3.37 -13.06 -14.68
N PHE A 215 3.47 -13.01 -13.36
CA PHE A 215 4.61 -12.58 -12.59
C PHE A 215 4.89 -13.67 -11.55
N GLN A 216 6.15 -14.02 -11.32
CA GLN A 216 6.48 -14.93 -10.22
C GLN A 216 6.81 -14.19 -8.94
N LYS A 217 7.44 -13.02 -8.98
CA LYS A 217 7.69 -12.27 -7.74
C LYS A 217 7.43 -10.81 -7.96
N VAL A 218 6.51 -10.27 -7.17
CA VAL A 218 6.24 -8.84 -7.12
C VAL A 218 6.49 -8.38 -5.70
N LYS A 219 7.41 -7.44 -5.54
CA LYS A 219 7.65 -6.76 -4.29
C LYS A 219 7.50 -5.27 -4.49
N LEU A 220 6.72 -4.66 -3.61
CA LEU A 220 6.63 -3.22 -3.48
C LEU A 220 7.00 -2.87 -2.03
N ALA A 221 7.90 -1.92 -1.86
CA ALA A 221 8.30 -1.44 -0.54
C ALA A 221 8.31 0.09 -0.52
N ILE A 222 7.87 0.67 0.58
CA ILE A 222 7.91 2.10 0.84
C ILE A 222 8.53 2.29 2.22
N GLY A 223 9.69 2.92 2.29
CA GLY A 223 10.32 3.22 3.58
C GLY A 223 9.54 4.26 4.38
N THR A 224 9.15 5.37 3.75
CA THR A 224 8.31 6.40 4.41
C THR A 224 7.27 6.98 3.48
N PHE A 225 6.06 7.17 4.00
CA PHE A 225 5.01 8.01 3.42
C PHE A 225 4.64 9.09 4.42
N ASP A 226 4.48 10.31 3.93
CA ASP A 226 4.05 11.47 4.70
C ASP A 226 3.16 12.34 3.80
N GLY A 227 1.95 12.65 4.25
CA GLY A 227 0.99 13.35 3.40
C GLY A 227 -0.01 14.20 4.16
N ASP A 228 -0.23 15.40 3.64
CA ASP A 228 -1.25 16.33 4.12
C ASP A 228 -2.42 16.39 3.14
N VAL A 229 -3.62 16.36 3.70
CA VAL A 229 -4.89 16.37 2.96
C VAL A 229 -5.76 17.47 3.54
N ARG A 230 -5.95 18.57 2.79
CA ARG A 230 -6.80 19.67 3.27
C ARG A 230 -8.29 19.43 3.08
N ARG A 231 -8.66 18.39 2.32
CA ARG A 231 -10.05 18.07 1.99
C ARG A 231 -10.33 16.56 2.11
N GLY A 232 -11.18 16.20 3.07
CA GLY A 232 -11.54 14.82 3.40
C GLY A 232 -11.67 14.66 4.91
N ALA A 233 -11.84 13.43 5.40
CA ALA A 233 -11.95 13.14 6.83
C ALA A 233 -10.60 13.05 7.57
N ILE A 234 -9.49 13.13 6.83
CA ILE A 234 -8.12 12.98 7.33
C ILE A 234 -7.38 14.26 6.94
N SER A 235 -6.68 14.89 7.90
CA SER A 235 -5.82 16.06 7.66
C SER A 235 -4.38 15.65 7.37
N HIS A 236 -3.91 14.60 8.04
CA HIS A 236 -2.54 14.11 7.94
C HIS A 236 -2.50 12.59 8.02
N LEU A 237 -1.65 11.96 7.21
CA LEU A 237 -1.39 10.53 7.16
C LEU A 237 0.11 10.30 6.98
N ALA A 238 0.71 9.55 7.91
CA ALA A 238 2.09 9.09 7.79
C ALA A 238 2.19 7.60 8.13
N PHE A 239 3.16 6.93 7.52
CA PHE A 239 3.54 5.57 7.88
C PHE A 239 4.97 5.24 7.45
N LYS A 240 5.49 4.12 7.97
CA LYS A 240 6.81 3.59 7.64
C LYS A 240 6.74 2.13 7.19
N ASP A 241 7.76 1.73 6.44
CA ASP A 241 8.06 0.33 6.10
C ASP A 241 6.84 -0.44 5.57
N PHE A 242 6.07 0.19 4.68
CA PHE A 242 4.98 -0.49 3.99
C PHE A 242 5.54 -1.44 2.94
N ASN A 243 5.18 -2.71 3.03
CA ASN A 243 5.66 -3.73 2.11
C ASN A 243 4.49 -4.59 1.64
N ILE A 244 4.49 -4.90 0.34
CA ILE A 244 3.65 -5.94 -0.26
C ILE A 244 4.57 -6.91 -0.98
N GLY A 245 4.47 -8.19 -0.63
CA GLY A 245 5.08 -9.29 -1.36
C GLY A 245 4.00 -10.18 -1.97
N VAL A 246 4.16 -10.55 -3.23
CA VAL A 246 3.29 -11.49 -3.94
C VAL A 246 4.16 -12.54 -4.62
N ASP A 247 3.92 -13.81 -4.31
CA ASP A 247 4.72 -14.97 -4.74
C ASP A 247 4.35 -15.55 -6.10
N SER A 248 3.21 -15.15 -6.63
CA SER A 248 2.86 -15.33 -8.04
C SER A 248 1.59 -14.56 -8.28
N LEU A 249 1.49 -13.93 -9.45
CA LEU A 249 0.33 -13.17 -9.85
C LEU A 249 0.09 -13.40 -11.34
N ALA A 250 -1.05 -13.98 -11.67
CA ALA A 250 -1.48 -14.18 -13.04
C ALA A 250 -2.71 -13.31 -13.30
N PHE A 251 -2.66 -12.54 -14.38
CA PHE A 251 -3.76 -11.78 -14.93
C PHE A 251 -4.20 -12.40 -16.25
N GLN A 252 -5.52 -12.48 -16.42
CA GLN A 252 -6.13 -12.82 -17.68
C GLN A 252 -7.13 -11.72 -18.03
N LEU A 253 -6.81 -11.00 -19.10
CA LEU A 253 -7.67 -9.96 -19.66
C LEU A 253 -8.31 -10.48 -20.94
N SER A 254 -9.64 -10.51 -20.96
CA SER A 254 -10.47 -10.70 -22.15
C SER A 254 -11.20 -9.39 -22.49
N LEU A 255 -12.02 -9.39 -23.55
CA LEU A 255 -12.82 -8.22 -23.95
C LEU A 255 -13.66 -7.64 -22.80
N ASP A 256 -14.25 -8.50 -21.96
CA ASP A 256 -15.22 -8.08 -20.94
C ASP A 256 -14.79 -8.42 -19.51
N THR A 257 -13.69 -9.15 -19.33
CA THR A 257 -13.28 -9.64 -18.01
C THR A 257 -11.80 -9.47 -17.75
N LEU A 258 -11.47 -8.98 -16.56
CA LEU A 258 -10.13 -9.06 -15.97
C LEU A 258 -10.22 -10.00 -14.77
N THR A 259 -9.58 -11.16 -14.87
CA THR A 259 -9.42 -12.08 -13.73
C THR A 259 -7.99 -12.06 -13.25
N TYR A 260 -7.80 -12.27 -11.94
CA TYR A 260 -6.49 -12.34 -11.33
C TYR A 260 -6.43 -13.49 -10.32
N GLN A 261 -5.29 -14.16 -10.26
CA GLN A 261 -5.01 -15.26 -9.35
C GLN A 261 -3.62 -15.07 -8.76
N PHE A 262 -3.47 -15.34 -7.48
CA PHE A 262 -2.19 -15.33 -6.80
C PHE A 262 -2.10 -16.55 -5.86
N HIS A 263 -0.88 -17.00 -5.57
CA HIS A 263 -0.67 -18.15 -4.68
C HIS A 263 -0.54 -17.74 -3.21
N ASP A 264 0.27 -16.71 -2.95
CA ASP A 264 0.49 -16.16 -1.63
C ASP A 264 0.79 -14.66 -1.73
N PHE A 265 0.44 -13.94 -0.67
CA PHE A 265 0.88 -12.57 -0.47
C PHE A 265 1.00 -12.23 1.01
N ASN A 266 1.90 -11.29 1.28
CA ASN A 266 2.10 -10.68 2.59
C ASN A 266 1.98 -9.17 2.49
N ILE A 267 1.47 -8.56 3.55
CA ILE A 267 1.44 -7.10 3.72
C ILE A 267 2.01 -6.76 5.09
N ASN A 268 2.88 -5.75 5.12
CA ASN A 268 3.51 -5.21 6.32
C ASN A 268 3.34 -3.69 6.32
N LEU A 269 3.16 -3.09 7.49
CA LEU A 269 3.11 -1.64 7.67
C LEU A 269 3.49 -1.30 9.11
N ASP A 270 4.41 -0.36 9.30
CA ASP A 270 4.83 0.11 10.61
C ASP A 270 4.47 1.59 10.82
N ASP A 271 4.31 1.97 12.10
CA ASP A 271 4.17 3.36 12.55
C ASP A 271 3.12 4.18 11.76
N LEU A 272 1.91 3.64 11.62
CA LEU A 272 0.79 4.38 11.04
C LEU A 272 0.34 5.49 12.00
N ASP A 273 0.27 6.71 11.50
CA ASP A 273 -0.20 7.91 12.19
C ASP A 273 -1.23 8.63 11.33
N ILE A 274 -2.43 8.85 11.88
CA ILE A 274 -3.53 9.54 11.20
C ILE A 274 -4.09 10.61 12.12
N GLN A 275 -4.25 11.80 11.57
CA GLN A 275 -4.98 12.89 12.20
C GLN A 275 -6.26 13.18 11.42
N THR A 276 -7.38 13.29 12.12
CA THR A 276 -8.65 13.66 11.49
C THR A 276 -8.62 15.10 10.99
N ASP A 277 -9.46 15.41 10.01
CA ASP A 277 -9.58 16.75 9.42
C ASP A 277 -9.96 17.82 10.45
N ASP A 278 -10.85 17.48 11.36
CA ASP A 278 -11.29 18.32 12.47
C ASP A 278 -10.26 18.44 13.60
N SER A 279 -9.10 17.79 13.45
CA SER A 279 -8.00 17.74 14.42
C SER A 279 -8.40 17.22 15.80
N LEU A 280 -9.59 16.60 15.93
CA LEU A 280 -10.11 16.15 17.21
C LEU A 280 -9.56 14.79 17.60
N PHE A 281 -9.22 13.93 16.64
CA PHE A 281 -8.83 12.56 16.92
C PHE A 281 -7.50 12.21 16.29
N HIS A 282 -6.81 11.32 16.99
CA HIS A 282 -5.55 10.71 16.58
C HIS A 282 -5.75 9.20 16.53
N ILE A 283 -5.42 8.59 15.41
CA ILE A 283 -5.37 7.14 15.23
C ILE A 283 -3.90 6.79 15.01
N ALA A 284 -3.41 5.84 15.81
CA ALA A 284 -2.04 5.35 15.65
C ALA A 284 -2.00 3.83 15.75
N MET A 285 -1.06 3.20 15.05
CA MET A 285 -0.83 1.76 15.08
C MET A 285 0.66 1.48 14.89
N LYS A 286 1.25 0.61 15.74
CA LYS A 286 2.68 0.33 15.70
C LYS A 286 3.06 -0.60 14.55
N SER A 287 2.34 -1.70 14.37
CA SER A 287 2.58 -2.61 13.26
C SER A 287 1.29 -3.29 12.80
N PHE A 288 1.25 -3.60 11.51
CA PHE A 288 0.26 -4.43 10.84
C PHE A 288 0.98 -5.47 9.99
N ASP A 289 0.59 -6.73 10.18
CA ASP A 289 1.11 -7.87 9.45
C ASP A 289 -0.06 -8.72 8.95
N LEU A 290 -0.03 -9.07 7.68
CA LEU A 290 -0.98 -10.00 7.06
C LEU A 290 -0.19 -11.07 6.31
N SER A 291 -0.52 -12.35 6.55
CA SER A 291 -0.05 -13.46 5.73
C SER A 291 -1.24 -14.25 5.20
N TYR A 292 -1.37 -14.29 3.87
CA TYR A 292 -2.43 -15.00 3.19
C TYR A 292 -2.34 -16.51 3.44
N GLN A 293 -1.16 -17.11 3.22
CA GLN A 293 -0.92 -18.54 3.46
C GLN A 293 -1.18 -18.95 4.92
N SER A 294 -0.74 -18.14 5.89
CA SER A 294 -0.96 -18.43 7.32
C SER A 294 -2.39 -18.11 7.79
N LYS A 295 -3.22 -17.49 6.93
CA LYS A 295 -4.60 -17.07 7.24
C LYS A 295 -4.69 -16.21 8.48
N ASN A 296 -3.73 -15.30 8.65
CA ASN A 296 -3.64 -14.48 9.84
C ASN A 296 -3.49 -12.98 9.52
N ILE A 297 -4.01 -12.16 10.42
CA ILE A 297 -3.73 -10.73 10.49
C ILE A 297 -3.33 -10.45 11.93
N ARG A 298 -2.22 -9.73 12.12
CA ARG A 298 -1.76 -9.27 13.43
C ARG A 298 -1.60 -7.76 13.39
N VAL A 299 -2.10 -7.11 14.43
CA VAL A 299 -1.99 -5.67 14.64
C VAL A 299 -1.46 -5.43 16.04
N LYS A 300 -0.46 -4.54 16.17
CA LYS A 300 0.11 -4.17 17.46
C LYS A 300 -0.11 -2.70 17.77
N GLN A 301 -0.43 -2.45 19.04
CA GLN A 301 -0.56 -1.13 19.65
C GLN A 301 -1.41 -0.17 18.82
N ILE A 302 -2.64 -0.58 18.51
CA ILE A 302 -3.62 0.32 17.89
C ILE A 302 -4.22 1.23 18.95
N SER A 303 -4.40 2.50 18.64
CA SER A 303 -5.03 3.48 19.52
C SER A 303 -5.89 4.45 18.74
N PHE A 304 -6.99 4.86 19.37
CA PHE A 304 -7.90 5.90 18.92
C PHE A 304 -8.16 6.81 20.11
N LYS A 305 -7.61 8.03 20.06
CA LYS A 305 -7.67 8.95 21.19
C LYS A 305 -8.07 10.36 20.74
N PRO A 306 -8.88 11.06 21.52
CA PRO A 306 -9.11 12.47 21.30
C PRO A 306 -7.84 13.28 21.60
N LYS A 307 -7.64 14.36 20.83
CA LYS A 307 -6.56 15.35 21.03
C LYS A 307 -7.01 16.54 21.87
N VAL A 308 -8.29 16.61 22.24
CA VAL A 308 -8.88 17.70 23.01
C VAL A 308 -9.64 17.16 24.22
N SER A 309 -9.97 18.02 25.18
CA SER A 309 -10.75 17.66 26.37
C SER A 309 -12.19 17.23 26.02
N HIS A 310 -12.78 16.38 26.87
CA HIS A 310 -14.18 15.96 26.77
C HIS A 310 -15.13 17.16 26.64
N GLU A 311 -14.91 18.27 27.34
CA GLU A 311 -15.74 19.48 27.27
C GLU A 311 -15.78 20.06 25.85
N VAL A 312 -14.66 20.04 25.13
CA VAL A 312 -14.57 20.56 23.75
C VAL A 312 -15.30 19.63 22.78
N LEU A 313 -15.15 18.32 22.94
CA LEU A 313 -15.85 17.34 22.10
C LEU A 313 -17.36 17.43 22.32
N GLN A 314 -17.77 17.44 23.59
CA GLN A 314 -19.17 17.44 23.96
C GLN A 314 -19.86 18.71 23.46
N LYS A 315 -19.22 19.90 23.48
CA LYS A 315 -19.80 21.16 22.95
C LYS A 315 -20.40 21.05 21.54
N LYS A 316 -19.89 20.15 20.68
CA LYS A 316 -20.43 19.94 19.33
C LYS A 316 -21.83 19.32 19.32
N PHE A 317 -22.25 18.67 20.40
CA PHE A 317 -23.51 17.94 20.48
C PHE A 317 -24.56 18.71 21.31
N ARG A 318 -25.75 18.89 20.73
CA ARG A 318 -26.91 19.49 21.43
C ARG A 318 -27.49 18.54 22.48
N PHE A 319 -27.56 17.25 22.17
CA PHE A 319 -28.08 16.20 23.04
C PHE A 319 -26.92 15.40 23.66
N GLN A 320 -27.23 14.57 24.66
CA GLN A 320 -26.24 13.67 25.25
C GLN A 320 -25.57 12.81 24.18
N HIS A 321 -24.23 12.82 24.14
CA HIS A 321 -23.44 12.05 23.20
C HIS A 321 -22.41 11.21 23.96
N THR A 322 -22.32 9.92 23.60
CA THR A 322 -21.33 9.03 24.16
C THR A 322 -20.06 9.10 23.33
N GLU A 323 -18.99 9.56 23.96
CA GLU A 323 -17.64 9.57 23.41
C GLU A 323 -16.92 8.27 23.78
N PHE A 324 -16.17 7.73 22.83
CA PHE A 324 -15.37 6.53 23.00
C PHE A 324 -13.93 6.80 22.63
N SER A 325 -12.99 6.29 23.42
CA SER A 325 -11.57 6.24 23.09
C SER A 325 -10.96 4.95 23.62
N GLY A 326 -9.79 4.58 23.11
CA GLY A 326 -9.15 3.37 23.61
C GLY A 326 -7.89 2.98 22.87
N SER A 327 -7.34 1.85 23.30
CA SER A 327 -6.19 1.20 22.70
C SER A 327 -6.23 -0.31 22.90
N VAL A 328 -5.59 -1.04 22.00
CA VAL A 328 -5.41 -2.48 22.09
C VAL A 328 -3.93 -2.79 21.89
N GLY A 329 -3.34 -3.52 22.84
CA GLY A 329 -1.93 -3.90 22.78
C GLY A 329 -1.64 -4.85 21.62
N THR A 330 -2.43 -5.92 21.48
CA THR A 330 -2.35 -6.84 20.34
C THR A 330 -3.74 -7.25 19.89
N LEU A 331 -3.97 -7.27 18.58
CA LEU A 331 -5.15 -7.83 17.94
C LEU A 331 -4.68 -8.87 16.91
N GLU A 332 -5.23 -10.08 16.99
CA GLU A 332 -4.95 -11.18 16.07
C GLU A 332 -6.25 -11.74 15.49
N LEU A 333 -6.33 -11.80 14.17
CA LEU A 333 -7.37 -12.54 13.45
C LEU A 333 -6.75 -13.85 12.96
N ARG A 334 -7.36 -14.97 13.30
CA ARG A 334 -6.86 -16.31 12.98
C ARG A 334 -7.87 -17.08 12.12
N GLN A 335 -7.34 -17.83 11.17
CA GLN A 335 -8.13 -18.55 10.16
C GLN A 335 -9.05 -17.59 9.39
N VAL A 336 -8.50 -16.48 8.92
CA VAL A 336 -9.20 -15.56 8.02
C VAL A 336 -9.42 -16.25 6.68
N ASN A 337 -10.67 -16.24 6.21
CA ASN A 337 -10.97 -16.68 4.86
C ASN A 337 -10.76 -15.50 3.88
N PHE A 338 -9.53 -15.34 3.40
CA PHE A 338 -9.20 -14.26 2.48
C PHE A 338 -9.91 -14.38 1.12
N ASP A 339 -10.12 -15.59 0.61
CA ASP A 339 -10.89 -15.82 -0.62
C ASP A 339 -12.31 -15.26 -0.52
N SER A 340 -12.95 -15.44 0.63
CA SER A 340 -14.30 -14.91 0.83
C SER A 340 -14.32 -13.38 0.80
N ILE A 341 -13.24 -12.73 1.24
CA ILE A 341 -13.11 -11.26 1.21
C ILE A 341 -12.85 -10.80 -0.23
N LEU A 342 -11.84 -11.36 -0.88
CA LEU A 342 -11.33 -10.91 -2.18
C LEU A 342 -12.29 -11.22 -3.33
N TYR A 343 -12.90 -12.40 -3.32
CA TYR A 343 -13.78 -12.86 -4.42
C TYR A 343 -15.26 -12.83 -4.04
N GLY A 344 -15.58 -12.91 -2.75
CA GLY A 344 -16.95 -13.03 -2.27
C GLY A 344 -17.53 -11.78 -1.63
N GLN A 345 -16.71 -10.78 -1.29
CA GLN A 345 -17.09 -9.63 -0.45
C GLN A 345 -17.74 -10.06 0.89
N LYS A 346 -17.20 -11.09 1.53
CA LYS A 346 -17.67 -11.67 2.80
C LYS A 346 -16.53 -11.78 3.78
N LEU A 347 -16.77 -11.47 5.05
CA LEU A 347 -15.76 -11.55 6.11
C LEU A 347 -16.01 -12.75 7.01
N PHE A 348 -15.24 -13.82 6.82
CA PHE A 348 -15.31 -15.02 7.66
C PHE A 348 -13.99 -15.22 8.41
N ILE A 349 -14.09 -15.35 9.74
CA ILE A 349 -12.96 -15.49 10.65
C ILE A 349 -13.34 -16.51 11.73
N ASP A 350 -12.41 -17.39 12.13
CA ASP A 350 -12.70 -18.31 13.23
C ASP A 350 -12.47 -17.66 14.59
N GLU A 351 -11.35 -16.98 14.77
CA GLU A 351 -11.02 -16.34 16.04
C GLU A 351 -10.48 -14.92 15.83
N ILE A 352 -11.00 -14.00 16.65
CA ILE A 352 -10.38 -12.71 16.90
C ILE A 352 -9.92 -12.71 18.35
N ALA A 353 -8.64 -12.48 18.60
CA ALA A 353 -8.07 -12.35 19.94
C ALA A 353 -7.53 -10.93 20.14
N LEU A 354 -7.95 -10.29 21.23
CA LEU A 354 -7.45 -8.99 21.65
C LEU A 354 -6.85 -9.13 23.04
N ASP A 355 -5.67 -8.53 23.24
CA ASP A 355 -5.01 -8.46 24.52
C ASP A 355 -4.65 -7.02 24.87
N SER A 356 -4.64 -6.73 26.17
CA SER A 356 -4.30 -5.43 26.74
C SER A 356 -5.20 -4.33 26.16
N VAL A 357 -6.52 -4.54 26.32
CA VAL A 357 -7.55 -3.62 25.85
C VAL A 357 -7.79 -2.55 26.90
N SER A 358 -7.66 -1.28 26.52
CA SER A 358 -8.06 -0.13 27.32
C SER A 358 -9.15 0.63 26.58
N ALA A 359 -10.27 0.88 27.24
CA ALA A 359 -11.37 1.65 26.70
C ALA A 359 -11.80 2.72 27.70
N SER A 360 -12.18 3.88 27.19
CA SER A 360 -12.77 4.96 27.97
C SER A 360 -14.06 5.41 27.30
N ILE A 361 -15.11 5.53 28.11
CA ILE A 361 -16.42 6.00 27.73
C ILE A 361 -16.70 7.26 28.52
N PHE A 362 -17.04 8.34 27.81
CA PHE A 362 -17.45 9.59 28.43
C PHE A 362 -18.84 10.00 27.96
N LYS A 363 -19.69 10.42 28.89
CA LYS A 363 -21.02 10.95 28.57
C LYS A 363 -21.35 12.20 29.39
N ASP A 364 -21.79 13.26 28.70
CA ASP A 364 -22.31 14.46 29.35
C ASP A 364 -23.83 14.36 29.56
N LYS A 365 -24.26 14.10 30.81
CA LYS A 365 -25.68 14.02 31.18
C LYS A 365 -26.27 15.37 31.61
N THR A 366 -25.52 16.47 31.60
CA THR A 366 -26.13 17.82 31.78
C THR A 366 -26.97 18.22 30.57
N LYS A 367 -26.82 17.52 29.45
CA LYS A 367 -27.54 17.77 28.19
C LYS A 367 -28.86 17.02 28.13
N PRO A 368 -29.85 17.54 27.38
CA PRO A 368 -31.10 16.83 27.18
C PRO A 368 -30.88 15.50 26.45
N ILE A 369 -31.69 14.50 26.80
CA ILE A 369 -31.76 13.24 26.07
C ILE A 369 -32.50 13.50 24.75
N ASP A 370 -31.99 12.94 23.65
CA ASP A 370 -32.70 12.93 22.39
C ASP A 370 -33.83 11.89 22.43
N SER A 371 -35.07 12.34 22.65
CA SER A 371 -36.24 11.47 22.72
C SER A 371 -36.60 10.81 21.39
N ALA A 372 -36.09 11.33 20.26
CA ALA A 372 -36.33 10.76 18.94
C ALA A 372 -35.40 9.58 18.64
N ARG A 373 -34.28 9.45 19.35
CA ARG A 373 -33.25 8.43 19.09
C ARG A 373 -33.22 7.38 20.20
N ARG A 374 -33.52 6.13 19.84
CA ARG A 374 -33.33 4.97 20.74
C ARG A 374 -31.97 4.31 20.46
N PRO A 375 -31.22 3.88 21.49
CA PRO A 375 -30.01 3.08 21.30
C PRO A 375 -30.35 1.73 20.67
N ASP A 376 -29.52 1.30 19.71
CA ASP A 376 -29.60 -0.05 19.16
C ASP A 376 -28.94 -1.06 20.11
N TYR A 377 -29.53 -2.25 20.23
CA TYR A 377 -28.87 -3.36 20.89
C TYR A 377 -27.77 -3.95 20.02
N GLN A 378 -26.75 -4.57 20.63
CA GLN A 378 -25.59 -5.12 19.94
C GLN A 378 -25.98 -6.13 18.85
N GLY A 379 -27.02 -6.95 19.09
CA GLY A 379 -27.59 -7.84 18.07
C GLY A 379 -28.08 -7.08 16.83
N GLN A 380 -28.77 -5.95 17.00
CA GLN A 380 -29.21 -5.11 15.90
C GLN A 380 -28.03 -4.45 15.17
N THR A 381 -27.03 -3.95 15.93
CA THR A 381 -25.83 -3.35 15.34
C THR A 381 -25.08 -4.32 14.44
N VAL A 382 -24.94 -5.58 14.88
CA VAL A 382 -24.30 -6.64 14.07
C VAL A 382 -25.16 -7.02 12.86
N SER A 383 -26.47 -7.19 13.03
CA SER A 383 -27.39 -7.48 11.91
C SER A 383 -27.44 -6.37 10.87
N ALA A 384 -27.20 -5.12 11.24
CA ALA A 384 -27.22 -3.97 10.34
C ALA A 384 -25.98 -3.87 9.44
N ILE A 385 -24.94 -4.68 9.67
CA ILE A 385 -23.74 -4.69 8.83
C ILE A 385 -24.12 -5.22 7.45
N ARG A 386 -23.84 -4.44 6.39
CA ARG A 386 -24.23 -4.79 5.01
C ARG A 386 -23.40 -5.95 4.44
N MET A 387 -22.10 -5.98 4.75
CA MET A 387 -21.21 -7.05 4.32
C MET A 387 -21.59 -8.34 5.07
N PRO A 388 -21.74 -9.50 4.42
CA PRO A 388 -21.98 -10.74 5.13
C PRO A 388 -20.76 -11.10 6.00
N ILE A 389 -20.99 -11.22 7.30
CA ILE A 389 -19.95 -11.50 8.29
C ILE A 389 -20.27 -12.74 9.11
N ARG A 390 -19.24 -13.49 9.47
CA ARG A 390 -19.31 -14.58 10.44
C ARG A 390 -17.98 -14.72 11.16
N ILE A 391 -17.98 -14.38 12.44
CA ILE A 391 -16.85 -14.56 13.34
C ILE A 391 -17.28 -15.57 14.39
N LYS A 392 -16.62 -16.74 14.45
CA LYS A 392 -17.05 -17.81 15.37
C LYS A 392 -16.85 -17.38 16.82
N ARG A 393 -15.71 -16.74 17.13
CA ARG A 393 -15.36 -16.30 18.49
C ARG A 393 -14.53 -15.03 18.51
N VAL A 394 -14.77 -14.19 19.50
CA VAL A 394 -13.91 -13.06 19.85
C VAL A 394 -13.51 -13.21 21.32
N ASN A 395 -12.21 -13.18 21.61
CA ASN A 395 -11.66 -13.24 22.96
C ASN A 395 -10.97 -11.91 23.26
N LEU A 396 -11.30 -11.28 24.39
CA LEU A 396 -10.61 -10.10 24.89
C LEU A 396 -10.03 -10.44 26.26
N THR A 397 -8.76 -10.10 26.47
CA THR A 397 -8.05 -10.33 27.73
C THR A 397 -7.37 -9.06 28.22
N ASN A 398 -7.10 -9.00 29.52
CA ASN A 398 -6.53 -7.82 30.17
C ASN A 398 -7.32 -6.54 29.87
N VAL A 399 -8.65 -6.63 29.89
CA VAL A 399 -9.56 -5.52 29.61
C VAL A 399 -9.60 -4.55 30.78
N GLN A 400 -9.44 -3.27 30.47
CA GLN A 400 -9.63 -2.14 31.35
C GLN A 400 -10.64 -1.20 30.68
N LEU A 401 -11.71 -0.85 31.40
CA LEU A 401 -12.74 0.05 30.92
C LEU A 401 -13.02 1.10 31.98
N GLU A 402 -12.86 2.37 31.64
CA GLU A 402 -13.31 3.50 32.44
C GLU A 402 -14.62 4.03 31.83
N ASN A 403 -15.67 4.11 32.64
CA ASN A 403 -16.89 4.83 32.30
C ASN A 403 -16.99 6.07 33.18
N THR A 404 -17.04 7.25 32.55
CA THR A 404 -17.22 8.53 33.23
C THR A 404 -18.49 9.21 32.71
N GLU A 405 -19.35 9.64 33.63
CA GLU A 405 -20.52 10.44 33.30
C GLU A 405 -20.50 11.75 34.08
N ARG A 406 -20.70 12.87 33.38
CA ARG A 406 -20.95 14.16 34.02
C ARG A 406 -22.43 14.26 34.37
N LYS A 407 -22.76 14.28 35.66
CA LYS A 407 -24.14 14.35 36.18
C LYS A 407 -24.77 15.74 35.97
N PRO A 408 -26.11 15.88 36.02
CA PRO A 408 -26.80 17.16 35.89
C PRO A 408 -26.35 18.24 36.88
N ASP A 409 -25.91 17.83 38.08
CA ASP A 409 -25.32 18.70 39.12
C ASP A 409 -23.86 19.12 38.83
N SER A 410 -23.32 18.78 37.65
CA SER A 410 -21.93 18.97 37.22
C SER A 410 -20.87 18.19 37.99
N THR A 411 -21.25 17.28 38.89
CA THR A 411 -20.31 16.31 39.48
C THR A 411 -20.09 15.13 38.53
N TYR A 412 -19.08 14.30 38.82
CA TYR A 412 -18.71 13.16 37.96
C TYR A 412 -18.98 11.83 38.64
N ALA A 413 -19.60 10.92 37.89
CA ALA A 413 -19.78 9.52 38.22
C ALA A 413 -18.72 8.70 37.49
N LYS A 414 -18.02 7.81 38.19
CA LYS A 414 -16.95 6.98 37.59
C LYS A 414 -17.06 5.52 37.98
N VAL A 415 -16.92 4.64 37.00
CA VAL A 415 -16.76 3.18 37.19
C VAL A 415 -15.58 2.69 36.42
N ASN A 416 -14.73 1.92 37.09
CA ASN A 416 -13.65 1.20 36.46
C ASN A 416 -13.97 -0.29 36.45
N ILE A 417 -13.92 -0.91 35.28
CA ILE A 417 -13.89 -2.35 35.12
C ILE A 417 -12.44 -2.73 34.81
N SER A 418 -11.90 -3.66 35.58
CA SER A 418 -10.48 -4.03 35.52
C SER A 418 -10.31 -5.55 35.49
N LYS A 419 -9.14 -6.00 35.01
CA LYS A 419 -8.79 -7.41 34.86
C LYS A 419 -9.86 -8.19 34.09
N GLY A 420 -10.52 -7.53 33.15
CA GLY A 420 -11.64 -8.10 32.43
C GLY A 420 -11.20 -9.14 31.40
N ALA A 421 -11.97 -10.20 31.28
CA ALA A 421 -11.95 -11.15 30.19
C ALA A 421 -13.34 -11.21 29.56
N LEU A 422 -13.41 -11.13 28.23
CA LEU A 422 -14.66 -11.22 27.47
C LEU A 422 -14.55 -12.32 26.41
N GLU A 423 -15.55 -13.18 26.30
CA GLU A 423 -15.72 -14.13 25.20
C GLU A 423 -17.04 -13.80 24.49
N LEU A 424 -16.98 -13.45 23.20
CA LEU A 424 -18.14 -13.34 22.34
C LEU A 424 -18.21 -14.55 21.42
N LYS A 425 -19.40 -15.10 21.23
CA LYS A 425 -19.69 -16.17 20.28
C LYS A 425 -20.78 -15.76 19.32
N ASN A 426 -20.70 -16.31 18.11
CA ASN A 426 -21.72 -16.15 17.08
C ASN A 426 -21.94 -14.68 16.67
N VAL A 427 -20.85 -13.96 16.37
CA VAL A 427 -20.93 -12.62 15.79
C VAL A 427 -21.18 -12.78 14.28
N THR A 428 -22.42 -12.61 13.84
CA THR A 428 -22.83 -12.92 12.47
C THR A 428 -24.09 -12.16 12.07
N ASN A 429 -24.24 -11.86 10.78
CA ASN A 429 -25.49 -11.37 10.19
C ASN A 429 -26.10 -12.38 9.19
N LEU A 430 -25.57 -13.60 9.13
CA LEU A 430 -26.02 -14.64 8.19
C LEU A 430 -27.18 -15.50 8.71
N SER A 431 -27.27 -15.68 10.03
CA SER A 431 -28.25 -16.57 10.67
C SER A 431 -28.80 -15.91 11.92
N ALA A 432 -30.13 -15.85 12.02
CA ALA A 432 -30.82 -15.30 13.17
C ALA A 432 -31.23 -16.36 14.20
N LYS A 433 -30.85 -17.65 14.02
CA LYS A 433 -31.34 -18.75 14.88
C LYS A 433 -30.73 -18.71 16.29
N GLU A 434 -29.43 -18.44 16.38
CA GLU A 434 -28.71 -18.30 17.64
C GLU A 434 -28.37 -16.83 17.85
N GLY A 435 -28.49 -16.33 19.09
CA GLY A 435 -28.13 -14.96 19.43
C GLY A 435 -26.62 -14.74 19.53
N LEU A 436 -26.23 -13.46 19.66
CA LEU A 436 -24.87 -13.08 20.06
C LEU A 436 -24.72 -13.33 21.55
N VAL A 437 -23.82 -14.24 21.93
CA VAL A 437 -23.55 -14.54 23.33
C VAL A 437 -22.26 -13.84 23.75
N MET A 438 -22.32 -13.07 24.83
CA MET A 438 -21.17 -12.43 25.46
C MET A 438 -21.03 -12.97 26.88
N LYS A 439 -19.86 -13.50 27.20
CA LYS A 439 -19.48 -13.88 28.57
C LYS A 439 -18.42 -12.92 29.07
N ALA A 440 -18.57 -12.45 30.30
CA ALA A 440 -17.68 -11.52 30.96
C ALA A 440 -17.26 -12.06 32.32
N ASP A 441 -16.00 -11.89 32.67
CA ASP A 441 -15.46 -12.04 34.03
C ASP A 441 -14.56 -10.83 34.29
N ALA A 442 -14.83 -10.05 35.33
CA ALA A 442 -14.08 -8.83 35.61
C ALA A 442 -14.21 -8.37 37.06
N TYR A 443 -13.51 -7.29 37.39
CA TYR A 443 -13.58 -6.63 38.69
C TYR A 443 -14.10 -5.20 38.57
N ILE A 444 -15.14 -4.87 39.31
CA ILE A 444 -15.61 -3.50 39.51
C ILE A 444 -14.68 -2.81 40.51
N ASN A 445 -14.13 -1.67 40.10
CA ASN A 445 -13.20 -0.83 40.83
C ASN A 445 -12.01 -1.60 41.43
N GLY A 446 -11.62 -2.72 40.80
CA GLY A 446 -10.54 -3.60 41.25
C GLY A 446 -10.86 -4.47 42.47
N LYS A 447 -12.08 -4.42 43.00
CA LYS A 447 -12.44 -5.04 44.28
C LYS A 447 -13.52 -6.11 44.19
N VAL A 448 -14.59 -5.82 43.45
CA VAL A 448 -15.76 -6.69 43.40
C VAL A 448 -15.73 -7.50 42.11
N ARG A 449 -15.43 -8.80 42.21
CA ARG A 449 -15.44 -9.70 41.06
C ARG A 449 -16.87 -10.06 40.67
N PHE A 450 -17.16 -10.03 39.38
CA PHE A 450 -18.42 -10.52 38.85
C PHE A 450 -18.18 -11.33 37.59
N ASP A 451 -19.14 -12.21 37.30
CA ASP A 451 -19.30 -12.81 35.99
C ASP A 451 -20.70 -12.53 35.43
N ALA A 452 -20.80 -12.41 34.13
CA ALA A 452 -22.07 -12.18 33.44
C ALA A 452 -22.09 -12.86 32.08
N THR A 453 -23.23 -13.42 31.72
CA THR A 453 -23.55 -13.90 30.39
C THR A 453 -24.71 -13.07 29.86
N LEU A 454 -24.49 -12.39 28.74
CA LEU A 454 -25.51 -11.65 28.00
C LEU A 454 -25.80 -12.39 26.69
N ASN A 455 -27.07 -12.50 26.32
CA ASN A 455 -27.51 -13.11 25.08
C ASN A 455 -28.39 -12.11 24.31
N PHE A 456 -27.86 -11.56 23.22
CA PHE A 456 -28.55 -10.59 22.37
C PHE A 456 -29.27 -11.31 21.24
N SER A 457 -30.56 -11.02 21.09
CA SER A 457 -31.36 -11.57 20.00
C SER A 457 -31.06 -10.86 18.69
N TYR A 458 -30.92 -11.62 17.60
CA TYR A 458 -30.88 -11.08 16.23
C TYR A 458 -32.28 -10.88 15.63
N GLN A 459 -33.31 -11.48 16.23
CA GLN A 459 -34.69 -11.45 15.73
C GLN A 459 -35.52 -10.34 16.37
N THR A 460 -35.23 -10.03 17.63
CA THR A 460 -36.01 -9.10 18.44
C THR A 460 -35.09 -8.10 19.13
N PRO A 461 -35.45 -6.81 19.23
CA PRO A 461 -34.66 -5.83 19.96
C PRO A 461 -34.63 -6.16 21.45
N GLY A 462 -33.52 -6.73 21.93
CA GLY A 462 -33.32 -6.99 23.35
C GLY A 462 -32.21 -7.98 23.63
N PHE A 463 -31.99 -8.22 24.92
CA PHE A 463 -31.07 -9.23 25.42
C PHE A 463 -31.58 -9.82 26.73
N THR A 464 -31.15 -11.04 27.02
CA THR A 464 -31.24 -11.61 28.36
C THR A 464 -29.88 -11.55 29.03
N PHE A 465 -29.86 -11.46 30.35
CA PHE A 465 -28.62 -11.51 31.11
C PHE A 465 -28.77 -12.43 32.33
N GLN A 466 -27.69 -13.09 32.68
CA GLN A 466 -27.53 -13.85 33.92
C GLN A 466 -26.12 -13.59 34.41
N GLY A 467 -25.93 -13.39 35.72
CA GLY A 467 -24.60 -13.17 36.27
C GLY A 467 -24.58 -13.35 37.76
N GLU A 468 -23.38 -13.39 38.31
CA GLU A 468 -23.12 -13.53 39.73
C GLU A 468 -22.09 -12.47 40.15
N VAL A 469 -22.36 -11.79 41.27
CA VAL A 469 -21.35 -11.01 41.98
C VAL A 469 -20.76 -11.92 43.05
N LYS A 470 -19.45 -12.21 42.96
CA LYS A 470 -18.76 -13.07 43.92
C LYS A 470 -18.66 -12.38 45.27
N LYS A 471 -18.44 -13.14 46.35
CA LYS A 471 -18.28 -12.62 47.72
C LYS A 471 -17.39 -11.37 47.77
N PHE A 472 -17.90 -10.32 48.39
CA PHE A 472 -17.27 -9.00 48.51
C PHE A 472 -17.70 -8.30 49.81
N ASP A 473 -16.98 -7.26 50.21
CA ASP A 473 -17.38 -6.39 51.32
C ASP A 473 -18.30 -5.29 50.80
N LEU A 474 -19.50 -5.16 51.38
CA LEU A 474 -20.52 -4.21 50.91
C LEU A 474 -20.01 -2.76 50.71
N PRO A 475 -19.14 -2.20 51.59
CA PRO A 475 -18.57 -0.87 51.39
C PRO A 475 -17.77 -0.68 50.09
N ASP A 476 -17.28 -1.76 49.46
CA ASP A 476 -16.54 -1.68 48.19
C ASP A 476 -17.41 -1.26 47.01
N LEU A 477 -18.74 -1.40 47.12
CA LEU A 477 -19.70 -0.88 46.14
C LEU A 477 -20.11 0.57 46.40
N ASN A 478 -19.72 1.19 47.52
CA ASN A 478 -20.18 2.54 47.86
C ASN A 478 -19.85 3.55 46.76
N SER A 479 -18.66 3.50 46.17
CA SER A 479 -18.27 4.43 45.10
C SER A 479 -19.13 4.25 43.84
N LEU A 480 -19.47 3.01 43.49
CA LEU A 480 -20.38 2.71 42.38
C LEU A 480 -21.80 3.22 42.69
N ILE A 481 -22.34 2.87 43.86
CA ILE A 481 -23.69 3.24 44.27
C ILE A 481 -23.82 4.77 44.32
N GLN A 482 -22.90 5.46 44.99
CA GLN A 482 -22.89 6.92 45.09
C GLN A 482 -22.75 7.61 43.71
N SER A 483 -22.01 6.99 42.79
CA SER A 483 -21.84 7.53 41.43
C SER A 483 -23.14 7.50 40.61
N TYR A 484 -24.02 6.51 40.85
CA TYR A 484 -25.21 6.28 40.00
C TYR A 484 -26.55 6.38 40.73
N THR A 485 -26.53 6.70 42.03
CA THR A 485 -27.74 7.05 42.78
C THR A 485 -28.16 8.47 42.41
N PRO A 486 -29.45 8.71 42.09
CA PRO A 486 -29.96 10.02 41.69
C PRO A 486 -29.80 11.11 42.76
#